data_AF-A0A821XF57-F1
#
_entry.id   AF-A0A821XF57-F1
#
_cell.length_a   1.000
_cell.length_b   1.000
_cell.length_c   1.000
_cell.angle_alpha   90.00
_cell.angle_beta   90.00
_cell.angle_gamma   90.00
#
_symmetry.space_group_name_H-M   'P 1'
#
loop_
_entity.id
_entity.type
_entity.pdbx_description
1 polymer ?
#
loop_
_entity_poly.entity_id
_entity_poly.type
_entity_poly.pdbx_seq_one_letter_code
_entity_poly.pdbx_strand_id
1 'polypeptide(L)'
;MAMTLSRLLLLFTFVKFLFLFNSLLQIFLLNAFLDNDYHLFGFEVIVKFIRGLDWRESKRFPRVTLCDFHIREVGIIHRYTVQCVLPINLFNEKIFLILWFWFLLLAAFNIGDFISWLLRIIRVDSRSAYVRRKLAMKRAAINEPIDEFTSPKQIKLNEELHKAFVRDYLQEDGCFVLRLLARNGQDIIVGEIIDKLYKHFCTIYDR
;
A
#
# COMPACT_ATOMS: atom_id res chain seq x y z
N MET A 1 14.29 3.86 23.50
CA MET A 1 13.25 3.88 22.46
C MET A 1 12.95 2.44 22.05
N ALA A 2 12.27 1.69 22.91
CA ALA A 2 11.77 0.36 22.55
C ALA A 2 10.40 0.60 21.93
N MET A 3 10.34 0.56 20.60
CA MET A 3 9.07 0.49 19.89
C MET A 3 8.57 -0.95 20.09
N THR A 4 7.84 -1.20 21.17
CA THR A 4 7.00 -2.38 21.27
C THR A 4 6.06 -2.30 20.06
N LEU A 5 6.34 -3.11 19.04
CA LEU A 5 5.55 -3.13 17.83
C LEU A 5 4.34 -3.99 18.14
N SER A 6 3.22 -3.34 18.42
CA SER A 6 1.96 -3.99 18.76
C SER A 6 1.54 -4.95 17.64
N ARG A 7 0.84 -6.03 17.99
CA ARG A 7 0.53 -7.10 17.03
C ARG A 7 -0.26 -6.57 15.83
N LEU A 8 -1.16 -5.60 16.05
CA LEU A 8 -1.95 -5.00 14.98
C LEU A 8 -1.09 -4.16 14.03
N LEU A 9 -0.15 -3.39 14.56
CA LEU A 9 0.79 -2.57 13.78
C LEU A 9 1.70 -3.46 12.91
N LEU A 10 2.18 -4.57 13.48
CA LEU A 10 2.98 -5.56 12.76
C LEU A 10 2.18 -6.17 11.60
N LEU A 11 0.96 -6.67 11.90
CA LEU A 11 0.09 -7.29 10.90
C LEU A 11 -0.26 -6.30 9.77
N PHE A 12 -0.62 -5.07 10.11
CA PHE A 12 -0.98 -4.06 9.12
C PHE A 12 0.21 -3.69 8.23
N THR A 13 1.41 -3.57 8.80
CA THR A 13 2.64 -3.33 8.03
C THR A 13 3.01 -4.51 7.16
N PHE A 14 2.83 -5.73 7.66
CA PHE A 14 3.05 -6.97 6.91
C PHE A 14 2.11 -7.09 5.71
N VAL A 15 0.81 -6.80 5.88
CA VAL A 15 -0.15 -6.79 4.78
C VAL A 15 0.24 -5.78 3.70
N LYS A 16 0.67 -4.57 4.09
CA LYS A 16 1.18 -3.57 3.13
C LYS A 16 2.42 -4.05 2.39
N PHE A 17 3.33 -4.72 3.07
CA PHE A 17 4.48 -5.36 2.45
C PHE A 17 4.06 -6.44 1.46
N LEU A 18 3.08 -7.28 1.79
CA LEU A 18 2.55 -8.29 0.87
C LEU A 18 1.93 -7.68 -0.39
N PHE A 19 1.22 -6.56 -0.28
CA PHE A 19 0.69 -5.85 -1.45
C PHE A 19 1.82 -5.33 -2.35
N LEU A 20 2.85 -4.73 -1.76
CA LEU A 20 4.03 -4.28 -2.49
C LEU A 20 4.75 -5.47 -3.16
N PHE A 21 5.03 -6.53 -2.41
CA PHE A 21 5.67 -7.74 -2.91
C PHE A 21 4.86 -8.36 -4.06
N ASN A 22 3.54 -8.47 -3.90
CA ASN A 22 2.65 -8.97 -4.95
C ASN A 22 2.76 -8.12 -6.22
N SER A 23 2.72 -6.79 -6.11
CA SER A 23 2.83 -5.91 -7.29
C SER A 23 4.17 -6.08 -8.02
N LEU A 24 5.28 -6.25 -7.30
CA LEU A 24 6.60 -6.51 -7.88
C LEU A 24 6.69 -7.91 -8.50
N LEU A 25 6.11 -8.90 -7.83
CA LEU A 25 6.06 -10.28 -8.33
C LEU A 25 5.25 -10.36 -9.63
N GLN A 26 4.14 -9.63 -9.76
CA GLN A 26 3.37 -9.59 -11.01
C GLN A 26 4.19 -9.02 -12.17
N ILE A 27 5.01 -7.98 -11.93
CA ILE A 27 5.94 -7.46 -12.94
C ILE A 27 6.99 -8.51 -13.31
N PHE A 28 7.55 -9.19 -12.31
CA PHE A 28 8.53 -10.25 -12.54
C PHE A 28 7.95 -11.42 -13.33
N LEU A 29 6.77 -11.91 -12.95
CA LEU A 29 6.05 -13.00 -13.64
C LEU A 29 5.70 -12.60 -15.07
N LEU A 30 5.26 -11.36 -15.29
CA LEU A 30 5.00 -10.85 -16.63
C LEU A 30 6.28 -10.85 -17.47
N ASN A 31 7.41 -10.37 -16.92
CA ASN A 31 8.70 -10.39 -17.62
C ASN A 31 9.19 -11.82 -17.91
N ALA A 32 8.99 -12.77 -16.97
CA ALA A 32 9.34 -14.17 -17.15
C ALA A 32 8.47 -14.84 -18.21
N PHE A 33 7.17 -14.54 -18.24
CA PHE A 33 6.23 -15.08 -19.24
C PHE A 33 6.54 -14.59 -20.66
N LEU A 34 6.98 -13.34 -20.82
CA LEU A 34 7.34 -12.79 -22.13
C LEU A 34 8.71 -13.28 -22.66
N ASP A 35 9.40 -14.18 -21.96
CA ASP A 35 10.70 -14.77 -22.32
C ASP A 35 11.75 -13.70 -22.69
N ASN A 36 12.39 -13.13 -21.66
CA ASN A 36 13.16 -11.90 -21.78
C ASN A 36 14.60 -12.00 -21.27
N ASP A 37 15.56 -11.91 -22.19
CA ASP A 37 17.00 -11.75 -21.89
C ASP A 37 17.34 -10.42 -21.20
N TYR A 38 16.43 -9.43 -21.24
CA TYR A 38 16.61 -8.11 -20.62
C TYR A 38 15.36 -7.68 -19.82
N HIS A 39 15.53 -7.42 -18.53
CA HIS A 39 14.47 -7.37 -17.51
C HIS A 39 13.33 -6.33 -17.64
N LEU A 40 13.21 -5.55 -18.73
CA LEU A 40 12.21 -4.46 -18.82
C LEU A 40 11.64 -4.26 -20.23
N PHE A 41 10.68 -5.10 -20.63
CA PHE A 41 9.97 -5.02 -21.92
C PHE A 41 9.42 -3.61 -22.23
N GLY A 42 8.71 -2.98 -21.29
CA GLY A 42 8.10 -1.67 -21.53
C GLY A 42 9.11 -0.52 -21.64
N PHE A 43 10.24 -0.58 -20.93
CA PHE A 43 11.28 0.44 -21.02
C PHE A 43 11.97 0.42 -22.40
N GLU A 44 12.19 -0.77 -22.96
CA GLU A 44 12.73 -0.92 -24.32
C GLU A 44 11.81 -0.27 -25.36
N VAL A 45 10.50 -0.45 -25.24
CA VAL A 45 9.52 0.17 -26.15
C VAL A 45 9.55 1.70 -26.04
N ILE A 46 9.64 2.25 -24.83
CA ILE A 46 9.78 3.71 -24.61
C ILE A 46 11.07 4.22 -25.24
N VAL A 47 12.19 3.54 -25.02
CA VAL A 47 13.50 3.95 -25.57
C VAL A 47 13.50 3.88 -27.10
N LYS A 48 12.93 2.82 -27.70
CA LYS A 48 12.78 2.70 -29.16
C LYS A 48 11.89 3.79 -29.73
N PHE A 49 10.79 4.10 -29.05
CA PHE A 49 9.89 5.19 -29.44
C PHE A 49 10.59 6.55 -29.41
N ILE A 50 11.32 6.87 -28.33
CA ILE A 50 12.07 8.13 -28.20
C ILE A 50 13.17 8.23 -29.27
N ARG A 51 13.82 7.11 -29.61
CA ARG A 51 14.89 7.06 -30.61
C ARG A 51 14.39 7.02 -32.05
N GLY A 52 13.08 7.05 -32.29
CA GLY A 52 12.49 6.95 -33.63
C GLY A 52 12.79 5.62 -34.34
N LEU A 53 13.16 4.58 -33.57
CA LEU A 53 13.40 3.24 -34.10
C LEU A 53 12.06 2.52 -34.30
N ASP A 54 12.04 1.59 -35.24
CA ASP A 54 10.81 0.85 -35.55
C ASP A 54 10.40 -0.01 -34.34
N TRP A 55 9.29 0.38 -33.72
CA TRP A 55 8.70 -0.28 -32.53
C TRP A 55 7.52 -1.18 -32.90
N ARG A 56 7.18 -1.23 -34.20
CA ARG A 56 6.00 -1.94 -34.73
C ARG A 56 6.24 -3.43 -34.97
N GLU A 57 7.49 -3.88 -35.01
CA GLU A 57 7.83 -5.30 -35.17
C GLU A 57 8.58 -5.80 -33.95
N SER A 58 7.84 -6.48 -33.07
CA SER A 58 8.42 -7.16 -31.92
C SER A 58 8.77 -8.60 -32.31
N LYS A 59 10.04 -8.98 -32.17
CA LYS A 59 10.49 -10.37 -32.35
C LYS A 59 9.78 -11.36 -31.42
N ARG A 60 9.24 -10.88 -30.29
CA ARG A 60 8.48 -11.68 -29.30
C ARG A 60 7.12 -12.13 -29.79
N PHE A 61 6.47 -11.29 -30.59
CA PHE A 61 5.11 -11.52 -31.03
C PHE A 61 5.08 -11.64 -32.56
N PRO A 62 5.65 -12.72 -33.15
CA PRO A 62 5.65 -12.89 -34.59
C PRO A 62 4.22 -12.97 -35.11
N ARG A 63 3.92 -12.12 -36.10
CA ARG A 63 2.62 -12.12 -36.79
C ARG A 63 2.58 -13.13 -37.94
N VAL A 64 3.75 -13.59 -38.36
CA VAL A 64 3.96 -14.56 -39.42
C VAL A 64 5.02 -15.56 -38.95
N THR A 65 4.76 -16.85 -39.10
CA THR A 65 5.68 -17.94 -38.71
C THR A 65 5.74 -18.99 -39.82
N LEU A 66 6.79 -19.82 -39.84
CA LEU A 66 6.86 -21.00 -40.69
C LEU A 66 6.46 -22.23 -39.87
N CYS A 67 5.53 -23.02 -40.38
CA CYS A 67 5.06 -24.24 -39.73
C CYS A 67 5.41 -25.46 -40.59
N ASP A 68 6.04 -26.46 -39.96
CA ASP A 68 6.44 -27.71 -40.61
C ASP A 68 5.35 -28.77 -40.44
N PHE A 69 4.73 -29.14 -41.55
CA PHE A 69 3.76 -30.22 -41.62
C PHE A 69 4.44 -31.51 -42.07
N HIS A 70 4.19 -32.58 -41.32
CA HIS A 70 4.66 -33.93 -41.63
C HIS A 70 3.48 -34.74 -42.15
N ILE A 71 3.40 -34.93 -43.47
CA ILE A 71 2.35 -35.71 -44.10
C ILE A 71 2.92 -37.11 -44.37
N ARG A 72 2.16 -38.16 -44.00
CA ARG A 72 2.56 -39.55 -44.23
C ARG A 72 1.81 -40.08 -45.44
N GLU A 73 2.55 -40.42 -46.48
CA GLU A 73 2.06 -41.21 -47.62
C GLU A 73 2.83 -42.54 -47.63
N VAL A 74 2.15 -43.64 -47.94
CA VAL A 74 2.58 -45.04 -47.75
C VAL A 74 4.11 -45.23 -47.72
N GLY A 75 4.66 -45.45 -46.52
CA GLY A 75 6.07 -45.77 -46.28
C GLY A 75 7.05 -44.59 -46.19
N ILE A 76 6.66 -43.36 -46.53
CA ILE A 76 7.54 -42.18 -46.58
C ILE A 76 6.89 -40.98 -45.85
N ILE A 77 7.69 -40.24 -45.06
CA ILE A 77 7.25 -39.01 -44.39
C ILE A 77 7.71 -37.82 -45.23
N HIS A 78 6.76 -37.05 -45.79
CA HIS A 78 7.04 -35.82 -46.51
C HIS A 78 6.92 -34.61 -45.58
N ARG A 79 7.92 -33.73 -45.62
CA ARG A 79 7.97 -32.49 -44.83
C ARG A 79 7.63 -31.31 -45.73
N TYR A 80 6.60 -30.55 -45.35
CA TYR A 80 6.21 -29.30 -46.01
C TYR A 80 6.33 -28.15 -45.03
N THR A 81 7.00 -27.07 -45.43
CA THR A 81 7.07 -25.83 -44.66
C THR A 81 6.14 -24.82 -45.29
N VAL A 82 5.17 -24.31 -44.54
CA VAL A 82 4.22 -23.28 -45.02
C VAL A 82 4.24 -22.05 -44.13
N GLN A 83 3.85 -20.91 -44.70
CA GLN A 83 3.73 -19.66 -43.96
C GLN A 83 2.37 -19.56 -43.27
N CYS A 84 2.38 -19.44 -41.94
CA CYS A 84 1.20 -19.24 -41.11
C CYS A 84 1.12 -17.79 -40.61
N VAL A 85 -0.08 -17.22 -40.58
CA VAL A 85 -0.34 -15.88 -40.02
C VAL A 85 -1.00 -16.05 -38.65
N LEU A 86 -0.47 -15.37 -37.63
CA LEU A 86 -0.96 -15.40 -36.24
C LEU A 86 -1.53 -14.02 -35.86
N PRO A 87 -2.79 -13.71 -36.24
CA PRO A 87 -3.38 -12.40 -35.95
C PRO A 87 -3.57 -12.16 -34.45
N ILE A 88 -3.72 -13.22 -33.64
CA ILE A 88 -3.85 -13.13 -32.18
C ILE A 88 -2.64 -12.45 -31.51
N ASN A 89 -1.45 -12.60 -32.10
CA ASN A 89 -0.23 -12.06 -31.53
C ASN A 89 -0.18 -10.52 -31.58
N LEU A 90 -0.87 -9.92 -32.55
CA LEU A 90 -1.04 -8.46 -32.61
C LEU A 90 -1.81 -7.94 -31.39
N PHE A 91 -2.84 -8.67 -30.95
CA PHE A 91 -3.63 -8.29 -29.77
C PHE A 91 -2.83 -8.49 -28.49
N ASN A 92 -2.16 -9.65 -28.36
CA ASN A 92 -1.32 -9.96 -27.21
C ASN A 92 -0.23 -8.90 -27.01
N GLU A 93 0.45 -8.48 -28.08
CA GLU A 93 1.46 -7.43 -28.03
C GLU A 93 0.95 -6.15 -27.35
N LYS A 94 -0.28 -5.72 -27.67
CA LYS A 94 -0.87 -4.49 -27.11
C LYS A 94 -1.38 -4.68 -25.69
N ILE A 95 -2.02 -5.82 -25.40
CA ILE A 95 -2.52 -6.14 -24.06
C ILE A 95 -1.36 -6.22 -23.07
N PHE A 96 -0.28 -6.94 -23.40
CA PHE A 96 0.87 -7.06 -22.51
C PHE A 96 1.62 -5.75 -22.31
N LEU A 97 1.68 -4.89 -23.32
CA LEU A 97 2.22 -3.54 -23.18
C LEU A 97 1.39 -2.71 -22.19
N ILE A 98 0.07 -2.70 -22.33
CA ILE A 98 -0.84 -1.97 -21.41
C ILE A 98 -0.73 -2.54 -19.98
N LEU A 99 -0.73 -3.86 -19.83
CA LEU A 99 -0.58 -4.52 -18.53
C LEU A 99 0.75 -4.19 -17.86
N TRP A 100 1.84 -4.11 -18.62
CA TRP A 100 3.16 -3.76 -18.08
C TRP A 100 3.15 -2.35 -17.48
N PHE A 101 2.61 -1.36 -18.19
CA PHE A 101 2.48 0.01 -17.67
C PHE A 101 1.51 0.09 -16.48
N TRP A 102 0.43 -0.68 -16.51
CA TRP A 102 -0.52 -0.77 -15.42
C TRP A 102 0.12 -1.30 -14.14
N PHE A 103 0.87 -2.40 -14.23
CA PHE A 103 1.57 -2.96 -13.06
C PHE A 103 2.67 -2.04 -12.56
N LEU A 104 3.38 -1.33 -13.45
CA LEU A 104 4.35 -0.32 -13.04
C LEU A 104 3.71 0.80 -12.21
N LEU A 105 2.56 1.32 -12.65
CA LEU A 105 1.79 2.35 -11.94
C LEU A 105 1.28 1.84 -10.59
N LEU A 106 0.74 0.61 -10.55
CA LEU A 106 0.32 -0.03 -9.30
C LEU A 106 1.49 -0.23 -8.33
N ALA A 107 2.65 -0.65 -8.82
CA ALA A 107 3.85 -0.79 -8.00
C ALA A 107 4.29 0.57 -7.45
N ALA A 108 4.29 1.63 -8.26
CA ALA A 108 4.62 2.99 -7.81
C ALA A 108 3.68 3.49 -6.70
N PHE A 109 2.37 3.26 -6.82
CA PHE A 109 1.41 3.60 -5.78
C PHE A 109 1.60 2.78 -4.50
N ASN A 110 1.87 1.48 -4.60
CA ASN A 110 2.14 0.64 -3.43
C ASN A 110 3.44 1.05 -2.73
N ILE A 111 4.50 1.37 -3.48
CA ILE A 111 5.76 1.91 -2.94
C ILE A 111 5.49 3.24 -2.23
N GLY A 112 4.76 4.15 -2.87
CA GLY A 112 4.42 5.45 -2.29
C GLY A 112 3.63 5.34 -0.99
N ASP A 113 2.61 4.47 -0.94
CA ASP A 113 1.83 4.24 0.27
C ASP A 113 2.66 3.56 1.36
N PHE A 114 3.51 2.59 1.02
CA PHE A 114 4.39 1.90 1.98
C PHE A 114 5.45 2.85 2.58
N ILE A 115 6.11 3.68 1.77
CA ILE A 115 7.06 4.69 2.25
C ILE A 115 6.34 5.72 3.12
N SER A 116 5.19 6.23 2.67
CA SER A 116 4.40 7.18 3.45
C SER A 116 3.95 6.57 4.78
N TRP A 117 3.63 5.28 4.81
CA TRP A 117 3.34 4.53 6.03
C TRP A 117 4.55 4.41 6.95
N LEU A 118 5.70 4.02 6.43
CA LEU A 118 6.93 3.86 7.20
C LEU A 118 7.40 5.18 7.82
N LEU A 119 7.40 6.26 7.04
CA LEU A 119 7.73 7.60 7.53
C LEU A 119 6.79 8.05 8.65
N ARG A 120 5.51 7.67 8.59
CA ARG A 120 4.53 7.98 9.65
C ARG A 120 4.80 7.19 10.93
N ILE A 121 5.16 5.91 10.83
CA ILE A 121 5.54 5.11 12.01
C ILE A 121 6.78 5.70 12.68
N ILE A 122 7.77 6.12 11.89
CA ILE A 122 9.01 6.71 12.41
C ILE A 122 8.75 8.08 13.06
N ARG A 123 7.89 8.92 12.45
CA ARG A 123 7.53 10.26 12.95
C ARG A 123 6.51 10.26 14.08
N VAL A 124 6.18 9.11 14.67
CA VAL A 124 5.17 9.03 15.74
C VAL A 124 5.55 9.95 16.91
N ASP A 125 4.81 11.05 17.02
CA ASP A 125 4.78 11.88 18.22
C ASP A 125 4.40 11.02 19.44
N SER A 126 4.90 11.42 20.61
CA SER A 126 4.55 10.78 21.89
C SER A 126 3.04 10.53 21.96
N ARG A 127 2.65 9.29 22.26
CA ARG A 127 1.24 8.84 22.30
C ARG A 127 0.37 9.83 23.09
N SER A 128 0.88 10.32 24.21
CA SER A 128 0.21 11.28 25.07
C SER A 128 0.06 12.67 24.44
N ALA A 129 0.98 13.09 23.57
CA ALA A 129 0.87 14.34 22.83
C ALA A 129 -0.22 14.26 21.75
N TYR A 130 -0.32 13.11 21.07
CA TYR A 130 -1.38 12.88 20.08
C TYR A 130 -2.78 12.99 20.71
N VAL A 131 -3.02 12.28 21.82
CA VAL A 131 -4.32 12.29 22.51
C VAL A 131 -4.65 13.69 23.05
N ARG A 132 -3.68 14.37 23.69
CA ARG A 132 -3.86 15.76 24.14
C ARG A 132 -4.25 16.70 23.00
N ARG A 133 -3.57 16.61 21.85
CA ARG A 133 -3.84 17.49 20.71
C ARG A 133 -5.24 17.27 20.15
N LYS A 134 -5.72 16.03 20.05
CA LYS A 134 -7.07 15.73 19.55
C LYS A 134 -8.17 16.20 20.51
N LEU A 135 -7.97 16.02 21.81
CA LEU A 135 -8.88 16.57 22.83
C LEU A 135 -8.91 18.11 22.81
N ALA A 136 -7.75 18.75 22.65
CA ALA A 136 -7.67 20.21 22.53
C ALA A 136 -8.41 20.75 21.30
N MET A 137 -8.31 20.06 20.15
CA MET A 137 -9.07 20.42 18.94
C MET A 137 -10.59 20.33 19.17
N LYS A 138 -11.06 19.26 19.83
CA LYS A 138 -12.48 19.09 20.17
C LYS A 138 -12.98 20.18 21.12
N ARG A 139 -12.21 20.50 22.17
CA ARG A 139 -12.51 21.60 23.10
C ARG A 139 -12.61 22.95 22.38
N ALA A 140 -11.67 23.24 21.49
CA ALA A 140 -11.67 24.45 20.68
C ALA A 140 -12.87 24.51 19.71
N ALA A 141 -13.30 23.38 19.13
CA ALA A 141 -14.44 23.33 18.22
C ALA A 141 -15.79 23.56 18.93
N ILE A 142 -15.91 23.19 20.22
CA ILE A 142 -17.16 23.25 20.99
C ILE A 142 -17.23 24.50 21.88
N ASN A 143 -16.19 25.35 21.91
CA ASN A 143 -16.05 26.47 22.87
C ASN A 143 -16.29 26.02 24.32
N GLU A 144 -15.83 24.81 24.66
CA GLU A 144 -15.99 24.31 26.03
C GLU A 144 -15.07 25.13 26.95
N PRO A 145 -15.61 25.76 28.02
CA PRO A 145 -14.84 26.61 28.91
C PRO A 145 -13.72 25.81 29.57
N ILE A 146 -12.56 26.44 29.71
CA ILE A 146 -11.44 25.88 30.46
C ILE A 146 -11.78 26.05 31.94
N ASP A 147 -11.75 24.96 32.72
CA ASP A 147 -11.91 25.01 34.18
C ASP A 147 -10.77 25.84 34.80
N GLU A 148 -11.00 27.13 34.93
CA GLU A 148 -10.04 28.14 35.38
C GLU A 148 -9.69 28.00 36.88
N PHE A 149 -10.44 27.16 37.62
CA PHE A 149 -10.32 26.94 39.05
C PHE A 149 -9.78 25.54 39.41
N THR A 150 -8.71 25.08 38.74
CA THR A 150 -8.09 23.78 39.07
C THR A 150 -6.90 23.98 40.02
N SER A 151 -6.93 23.34 41.20
CA SER A 151 -5.82 23.38 42.16
C SER A 151 -4.53 22.77 41.56
N PRO A 152 -3.32 23.27 41.90
CA PRO A 152 -2.06 22.69 41.39
C PRO A 152 -1.91 21.18 41.64
N LYS A 153 -2.54 20.67 42.71
CA LYS A 153 -2.59 19.22 43.01
C LYS A 153 -3.50 18.45 42.05
N GLN A 154 -4.66 19.01 41.69
CA GLN A 154 -5.59 18.41 40.73
C GLN A 154 -5.02 18.40 39.30
N ILE A 155 -4.27 19.42 38.91
CA ILE A 155 -3.60 19.46 37.60
C ILE A 155 -2.63 18.27 37.46
N LYS A 156 -1.80 18.02 38.48
CA LYS A 156 -0.88 16.87 38.48
C LYS A 156 -1.62 15.53 38.47
N LEU A 157 -2.69 15.40 39.25
CA LEU A 157 -3.50 14.19 39.28
C LEU A 157 -4.13 13.91 37.90
N ASN A 158 -4.69 14.93 37.25
CA ASN A 158 -5.28 14.82 35.92
C ASN A 158 -4.23 14.45 34.86
N GLU A 159 -3.00 14.97 34.98
CA GLU A 159 -1.91 14.62 34.08
C GLU A 159 -1.49 13.15 34.23
N GLU A 160 -1.38 12.65 35.46
CA GLU A 160 -1.07 11.25 35.73
C GLU A 160 -2.20 10.32 35.29
N LEU A 161 -3.46 10.70 35.54
CA LEU A 161 -4.62 9.95 35.06
C LEU A 161 -4.68 9.91 33.53
N HIS A 162 -4.34 11.01 32.86
CA HIS A 162 -4.25 11.04 31.40
C HIS A 162 -3.12 10.15 30.88
N LYS A 163 -1.96 10.12 31.53
CA LYS A 163 -0.87 9.20 31.19
C LYS A 163 -1.30 7.74 31.40
N ALA A 164 -1.99 7.44 32.49
CA ALA A 164 -2.55 6.11 32.78
C ALA A 164 -3.58 5.69 31.72
N PHE A 165 -4.48 6.59 31.32
CA PHE A 165 -5.43 6.33 30.23
C PHE A 165 -4.70 5.94 28.93
N VAL A 166 -3.65 6.69 28.55
CA VAL A 166 -2.91 6.42 27.31
C VAL A 166 -2.07 5.14 27.40
N ARG A 167 -1.44 4.89 28.56
CA ARG A 167 -0.52 3.76 28.74
C ARG A 167 -1.25 2.45 29.02
N ASP A 168 -2.23 2.47 29.90
CA ASP A 168 -2.81 1.27 30.52
C ASP A 168 -4.13 0.87 29.85
N TYR A 169 -5.00 1.85 29.52
CA TYR A 169 -6.29 1.59 28.88
C TYR A 169 -6.20 1.56 27.34
N LEU A 170 -5.70 2.64 26.73
CA LEU A 170 -5.66 2.77 25.27
C LEU A 170 -4.53 1.96 24.66
N GLN A 171 -3.42 1.84 25.38
CA GLN A 171 -2.22 1.12 24.97
C GLN A 171 -1.76 1.57 23.56
N GLU A 172 -0.98 0.74 22.89
CA GLU A 172 -0.44 1.06 21.57
C GLU A 172 -1.45 0.80 20.45
N ASP A 173 -2.14 -0.34 20.51
CA ASP A 173 -3.14 -0.74 19.52
C ASP A 173 -4.32 0.23 19.47
N GLY A 174 -4.81 0.71 20.62
CA GLY A 174 -5.88 1.70 20.66
C GLY A 174 -5.44 3.06 20.10
N CYS A 175 -4.22 3.51 20.43
CA CYS A 175 -3.66 4.72 19.81
C CYS A 175 -3.53 4.58 18.30
N PHE A 176 -3.13 3.39 17.83
CA PHE A 176 -3.00 3.07 16.41
C PHE A 176 -4.35 3.13 15.69
N VAL A 177 -5.38 2.48 16.24
CA VAL A 177 -6.73 2.48 15.67
C VAL A 177 -7.30 3.89 15.61
N LEU A 178 -7.12 4.70 16.66
CA LEU A 178 -7.56 6.10 16.66
C LEU A 178 -6.84 6.95 15.60
N ARG A 179 -5.55 6.70 15.34
CA ARG A 179 -4.80 7.36 14.26
C ARG A 179 -5.28 6.91 12.89
N LEU A 180 -5.60 5.63 12.74
CA LEU A 180 -6.19 5.09 11.51
C LEU A 180 -7.56 5.70 11.25
N LEU A 181 -8.39 5.85 12.28
CA LEU A 181 -9.71 6.46 12.20
C LEU A 181 -9.59 7.95 11.83
N ALA A 182 -8.66 8.68 12.43
CA ALA A 182 -8.42 10.10 12.10
C ALA A 182 -7.98 10.31 10.65
N ARG A 183 -7.30 9.32 10.05
CA ARG A 183 -6.88 9.38 8.65
C ARG A 183 -8.04 9.15 7.67
N ASN A 184 -8.97 8.27 8.01
CA ASN A 184 -10.09 7.91 7.14
C ASN A 184 -11.36 8.72 7.42
N GLY A 185 -11.41 9.44 8.54
CA GLY A 185 -12.54 10.25 8.98
C GLY A 185 -12.13 11.68 9.36
N GLN A 186 -13.00 12.35 10.11
CA GLN A 186 -12.74 13.71 10.59
C GLN A 186 -12.08 13.70 11.97
N ASP A 187 -11.12 14.60 12.16
CA ASP A 187 -10.37 14.75 13.41
C ASP A 187 -11.25 15.05 14.63
N ILE A 188 -12.36 15.76 14.44
CA ILE A 188 -13.32 16.14 15.50
C ILE A 188 -14.04 14.90 16.03
N ILE A 189 -14.48 14.01 15.15
CA ILE A 189 -15.17 12.76 15.52
C ILE A 189 -14.25 11.88 16.37
N VAL A 190 -12.97 11.80 15.99
CA VAL A 190 -11.97 11.07 16.78
C VAL A 190 -11.77 11.69 18.16
N GLY A 191 -11.78 13.03 18.25
CA GLY A 191 -11.77 13.74 19.53
C GLY A 191 -12.95 13.38 20.43
N GLU A 192 -14.16 13.25 19.87
CA GLU A 192 -15.35 12.83 20.62
C GLU A 192 -15.25 11.38 21.12
N ILE A 193 -14.75 10.47 20.27
CA ILE A 193 -14.51 9.08 20.65
C ILE A 193 -13.51 8.98 21.79
N ILE A 194 -12.40 9.73 21.71
CA ILE A 194 -11.39 9.79 22.78
C ILE A 194 -12.02 10.32 24.09
N ASP A 195 -12.85 11.37 24.01
CA ASP A 195 -13.54 11.95 25.18
C ASP A 195 -14.47 10.94 25.87
N LYS A 196 -15.26 10.21 25.09
CA LYS A 196 -16.15 9.14 25.59
C LYS A 196 -15.35 7.99 26.21
N LEU A 197 -14.25 7.57 25.57
CA LEU A 197 -13.36 6.54 26.10
C LEU A 197 -12.69 6.99 27.41
N TYR A 198 -12.26 8.24 27.49
CA TYR A 198 -11.65 8.81 28.69
C TYR A 198 -12.65 8.86 29.86
N LYS A 199 -13.88 9.33 29.62
CA LYS A 199 -14.95 9.33 30.63
C LYS A 199 -15.24 7.92 31.14
N HIS A 200 -15.32 6.94 30.24
CA HIS A 200 -15.52 5.54 30.63
C HIS A 200 -14.34 5.00 31.45
N PHE A 201 -13.10 5.30 31.07
CA PHE A 201 -11.93 4.95 31.85
C PHE A 201 -11.97 5.54 33.27
N CYS A 202 -12.34 6.82 33.42
CA CYS A 202 -12.48 7.44 34.73
C CYS A 202 -13.52 6.71 35.60
N THR A 203 -14.65 6.27 35.03
CA THR A 203 -15.67 5.51 35.79
C THR A 203 -15.18 4.14 36.27
N ILE A 204 -14.21 3.54 35.57
CA ILE A 204 -13.59 2.26 35.96
C ILE A 204 -12.49 2.50 37.00
N TYR A 205 -11.73 3.58 36.86
CA TYR A 205 -10.58 3.88 37.71
C TYR A 205 -10.96 4.38 39.11
N ASP A 206 -12.13 5.02 39.25
CA ASP A 206 -12.64 5.55 40.53
C ASP A 206 -13.38 4.48 41.38
N ARG A 207 -13.46 3.24 40.90
CA ARG A 207 -14.08 2.09 41.58
C ARG A 207 -13.00 1.12 42.05
#